data_AF-A0A552BZL9-F1
#
_entry.id   AF-A0A552BZL9-F1
#
_cell.length_a   1.000
_cell.length_b   1.000
_cell.length_c   1.000
_cell.angle_alpha   90.00
_cell.angle_beta   90.00
_cell.angle_gamma   90.00
#
_symmetry.space_group_name_H-M   'P 1'
#
loop_
_entity.id
_entity.type
_entity.pdbx_description
1 polymer ?
#
loop_
_entity_poly.entity_id
_entity_poly.type
_entity_poly.pdbx_seq_one_letter_code
_entity_poly.pdbx_strand_id
1 'polypeptide(L)'
;MRESVIYQDIQESGKAQGREEGRREEAVSLILRLLNRRLGEISSTLSQQIRELSLEQLETLGEALLDFTSLTDLTAWLSEIET
;
A
#
# COMPACT_ATOMS: atom_id res chain seq x y z
N MET A 1 17.85 -22.01 -27.34
CA MET A 1 17.33 -20.69 -26.88
C MET A 1 16.84 -20.66 -25.43
N ARG A 2 16.57 -21.81 -24.76
CA ARG A 2 16.13 -21.85 -23.35
C ARG A 2 17.27 -21.88 -22.30
N GLU A 3 18.53 -21.77 -22.74
CA GLU A 3 19.72 -21.81 -21.88
C GLU A 3 20.54 -20.50 -21.93
N SER A 4 19.91 -19.40 -22.35
CA SER A 4 20.57 -18.09 -22.26
C SER A 4 20.29 -17.49 -20.89
N VAL A 5 21.35 -17.02 -20.22
CA VAL A 5 21.29 -16.27 -18.94
C VAL A 5 20.24 -15.14 -19.02
N ILE A 6 20.12 -14.50 -20.18
CA ILE A 6 19.14 -13.45 -20.47
C ILE A 6 17.69 -13.92 -20.23
N TYR A 7 17.36 -15.18 -20.53
CA TYR A 7 16.01 -15.71 -20.32
C TYR A 7 15.72 -15.99 -18.84
N GLN A 8 16.73 -16.43 -18.07
CA GLN A 8 16.62 -16.61 -16.63
C GLN A 8 16.42 -15.26 -15.94
N ASP A 9 17.20 -14.24 -16.33
CA ASP A 9 17.11 -12.88 -15.79
C ASP A 9 15.72 -12.26 -16.01
N ILE A 10 15.13 -12.43 -17.21
CA ILE A 10 13.77 -11.94 -17.51
C ILE A 10 12.72 -12.64 -16.63
N GLN A 11 12.83 -13.97 -16.44
CA GLN A 11 11.89 -14.69 -15.59
C GLN A 11 11.99 -14.28 -14.12
N GLU A 12 13.20 -14.13 -13.60
CA GLU A 12 13.44 -13.70 -12.22
C GLU A 12 12.94 -12.28 -11.99
N SER A 13 13.23 -11.37 -12.93
CA SER A 13 12.73 -9.99 -12.90
C SER A 13 11.21 -9.93 -12.89
N GLY A 14 10.55 -10.72 -13.75
CA GLY A 14 9.08 -10.78 -13.79
C GLY A 14 8.47 -11.32 -12.49
N LYS A 15 9.07 -12.35 -11.87
CA LYS A 15 8.64 -12.86 -10.56
C LYS A 15 8.89 -11.88 -9.42
N ALA A 16 9.95 -11.08 -9.50
CA ALA A 16 10.22 -10.04 -8.51
C ALA A 16 9.18 -8.92 -8.61
N GLN A 17 8.94 -8.39 -9.82
CA GLN A 17 7.94 -7.35 -10.05
C GLN A 17 6.52 -7.80 -9.67
N GLY A 18 6.13 -9.03 -10.04
CA GLY A 18 4.80 -9.54 -9.67
C GLY A 18 4.61 -9.73 -8.16
N ARG A 19 5.67 -10.07 -7.42
CA ARG A 19 5.61 -10.14 -5.94
C ARG A 19 5.48 -8.76 -5.31
N GLU A 20 6.18 -7.78 -5.87
CA GLU A 20 6.13 -6.40 -5.38
C GLU A 20 4.74 -5.79 -5.60
N GLU A 21 4.19 -5.91 -6.81
CA GLU A 21 2.84 -5.42 -7.13
C GLU A 21 1.79 -6.10 -6.27
N GLY A 22 1.82 -7.43 -6.17
CA GLY A 22 0.86 -8.18 -5.36
C GLY A 22 0.93 -7.83 -3.87
N ARG A 23 2.12 -7.51 -3.35
CA ARG A 23 2.27 -7.04 -1.97
C ARG A 23 1.65 -5.66 -1.78
N ARG A 24 1.86 -4.74 -2.73
CA ARG A 24 1.29 -3.39 -2.68
C ARG A 24 -0.24 -3.40 -2.80
N GLU A 25 -0.78 -4.16 -3.75
CA GLU A 25 -2.23 -4.31 -3.93
C GLU A 25 -2.89 -4.87 -2.67
N GLU A 26 -2.31 -5.89 -2.04
CA GLU A 26 -2.85 -6.46 -0.81
C GLU A 26 -2.72 -5.50 0.37
N ALA A 27 -1.59 -4.79 0.50
CA ALA A 27 -1.41 -3.78 1.54
C ALA A 27 -2.49 -2.68 1.46
N VAL A 28 -2.74 -2.13 0.27
CA VAL A 28 -3.81 -1.16 0.02
C VAL A 28 -5.17 -1.73 0.41
N SER A 29 -5.50 -2.93 -0.08
CA SER A 29 -6.78 -3.60 0.18
C SER A 29 -7.03 -3.80 1.67
N LEU A 30 -6.01 -4.29 2.38
CA LEU A 30 -6.06 -4.54 3.81
C LEU A 30 -6.22 -3.24 4.60
N ILE A 31 -5.42 -2.22 4.30
CA ILE A 31 -5.46 -0.92 4.98
C ILE A 31 -6.83 -0.27 4.81
N LEU A 32 -7.37 -0.22 3.58
CA LEU A 32 -8.69 0.36 3.35
C LEU A 32 -9.78 -0.38 4.13
N ARG A 33 -9.72 -1.71 4.21
CA ARG A 33 -10.67 -2.50 5.02
C ARG A 33 -10.54 -2.21 6.51
N LEU A 34 -9.33 -2.09 7.03
CA LEU A 34 -9.07 -1.82 8.44
C LEU A 34 -9.52 -0.41 8.83
N LEU A 35 -9.20 0.59 8.00
CA LEU A 35 -9.64 1.97 8.18
C LEU A 35 -11.17 2.07 8.14
N ASN A 36 -11.83 1.41 7.17
CA ASN A 36 -13.29 1.37 7.12
C ASN A 36 -13.91 0.74 8.37
N ARG A 37 -13.28 -0.30 8.91
CA ARG A 37 -13.74 -0.96 10.14
C ARG A 37 -13.55 -0.10 11.39
N ARG A 38 -12.48 0.69 11.46
CA ARG A 38 -12.10 1.46 12.64
C ARG A 38 -12.72 2.86 12.67
N LEU A 39 -12.72 3.55 11.53
CA LEU A 39 -13.11 4.96 11.41
C LEU A 39 -14.46 5.15 10.71
N GLY A 40 -15.07 4.07 10.21
CA GLY A 40 -16.27 4.14 9.37
C GLY A 40 -15.93 4.41 7.90
N GLU A 41 -16.92 4.79 7.11
CA GLU A 41 -16.78 4.93 5.66
C GLU A 41 -15.68 5.92 5.27
N ILE A 42 -14.65 5.41 4.59
CA ILE A 42 -13.55 6.23 4.04
C ILE A 42 -13.98 6.80 2.69
N SER A 43 -13.84 8.11 2.52
CA SER A 43 -14.20 8.79 1.28
C SER A 43 -13.37 8.29 0.09
N SER A 44 -13.89 8.47 -1.13
CA SER A 44 -13.19 8.13 -2.36
C SER A 44 -11.88 8.91 -2.51
N THR A 45 -11.84 10.17 -2.09
CA THR A 45 -10.64 11.02 -2.10
C THR A 45 -9.54 10.44 -1.21
N LEU A 46 -9.83 10.13 0.05
CA LEU A 46 -8.85 9.54 0.97
C LEU A 46 -8.41 8.16 0.48
N SER A 47 -9.34 7.37 -0.04
CA SER A 47 -9.04 6.07 -0.62
C SER A 47 -8.08 6.17 -1.81
N GLN A 48 -8.17 7.25 -2.60
CA GLN A 48 -7.27 7.49 -3.72
C GLN A 48 -5.87 7.89 -3.25
N GLN A 49 -5.76 8.78 -2.26
CA GLN A 49 -4.46 9.13 -1.67
C GLN A 49 -3.75 7.89 -1.10
N ILE A 50 -4.48 7.02 -0.39
CA ILE A 50 -3.90 5.77 0.14
C ILE A 50 -3.39 4.86 -0.99
N ARG A 51 -4.07 4.80 -2.14
CA ARG A 51 -3.60 4.02 -3.30
C ARG A 51 -2.34 4.58 -3.94
N GLU A 52 -2.03 5.84 -3.72
CA GLU A 52 -0.85 6.51 -4.27
C GLU A 52 0.39 6.34 -3.38
N LEU A 53 0.21 5.89 -2.13
CA LEU A 53 1.31 5.61 -1.20
C LEU A 53 2.24 4.50 -1.68
N SER A 54 3.53 4.64 -1.41
CA SER A 54 4.52 3.57 -1.61
C SER A 54 4.23 2.38 -0.69
N LEU A 55 4.80 1.21 -1.00
CA LEU A 55 4.66 0.04 -0.13
C LEU A 55 5.14 0.33 1.31
N GLU A 56 6.26 1.02 1.46
CA GLU A 56 6.83 1.39 2.76
C GLU A 56 5.92 2.32 3.55
N GLN A 57 5.29 3.29 2.87
CA GLN A 57 4.30 4.18 3.48
C GLN A 57 3.04 3.40 3.89
N LEU A 58 2.61 2.42 3.08
CA LEU A 58 1.49 1.54 3.43
C LEU A 58 1.81 0.68 4.66
N GLU A 59 3.00 0.10 4.74
CA GLU A 59 3.45 -0.66 5.91
C GLU A 59 3.45 0.22 7.17
N THR A 60 3.95 1.45 7.06
CA THR A 60 3.94 2.45 8.15
C THR A 60 2.50 2.84 8.56
N LEU A 61 1.61 3.04 7.59
CA LEU A 61 0.19 3.29 7.85
C LEU A 61 -0.46 2.11 8.58
N GLY A 62 -0.05 0.89 8.24
CA GLY A 62 -0.48 -0.35 8.89
C GLY A 62 -0.27 -0.37 10.39
N GLU A 63 0.82 0.23 10.86
CA GLU A 63 1.12 0.39 12.28
C GLU A 63 0.38 1.59 12.88
N ALA A 64 0.49 2.76 12.24
CA ALA A 64 -0.12 4.01 12.73
C ALA A 64 -1.64 3.93 12.86
N LEU A 65 -2.32 3.18 11.97
CA LEU A 65 -3.78 3.03 12.00
C LEU A 65 -4.28 2.37 13.30
N LEU A 66 -3.41 1.65 14.02
CA LEU A 66 -3.76 1.03 15.29
C LEU A 66 -4.03 2.06 16.39
N ASP A 67 -3.47 3.26 16.26
CA ASP A 67 -3.63 4.37 17.20
C ASP A 67 -4.71 5.37 16.77
N PHE A 68 -5.22 5.26 15.54
CA PHE A 68 -6.26 6.17 15.05
C PHE A 68 -7.58 5.98 15.82
N THR A 69 -8.18 7.11 16.18
CA THR A 69 -9.47 7.23 16.84
C THR A 69 -10.50 7.96 15.99
N SER A 70 -10.05 8.71 14.98
CA SER A 70 -10.89 9.54 14.12
C SER A 70 -10.36 9.68 12.70
N LEU A 71 -11.19 10.15 11.79
CA LEU A 71 -10.75 10.55 10.44
C LEU A 71 -9.73 11.69 10.46
N THR A 72 -9.74 12.53 11.51
CA THR A 72 -8.77 13.61 11.67
C THR A 72 -7.35 13.07 11.81
N ASP A 73 -7.17 11.98 12.56
CA ASP A 73 -5.86 11.32 12.75
C ASP A 73 -5.30 10.84 11.41
N LEU A 74 -6.15 10.19 10.58
CA LEU A 74 -5.79 9.74 9.24
C LEU A 74 -5.40 10.92 8.33
N THR A 75 -6.18 12.01 8.32
CA THR A 75 -5.88 13.18 7.47
C THR A 75 -4.61 13.89 7.89
N ALA A 76 -4.32 13.96 9.20
CA ALA A 76 -3.10 14.55 9.72
C ALA A 76 -1.89 13.71 9.27
N TRP A 77 -1.96 12.39 9.46
CA TRP A 77 -0.90 11.47 9.05
C TRP A 77 -0.61 11.54 7.54
N LEU A 78 -1.65 11.58 6.69
CA LEU A 78 -1.47 11.71 5.24
C LEU A 78 -0.79 13.04 4.86
N SER A 79 -1.12 14.14 5.55
CA SER A 79 -0.51 15.45 5.33
C SER A 79 0.98 15.49 5.72
N GLU A 80 1.36 14.73 6.75
CA GLU A 80 2.76 14.62 7.20
C GLU A 80 3.63 13.89 6.18
N ILE A 81 3.06 13.01 5.35
CA ILE A 81 3.79 12.23 4.35
C ILE A 81 3.94 12.97 3.01
N GLU A 82 3.06 13.93 2.73
CA GLU A 82 3.18 14.80 1.56
C GLU A 82 4.29 15.87 1.70
N THR A 83 4.94 15.98 2.86
CA THR A 83 5.99 16.97 3.19
C THR A 83 7.38 16.34 3.24
#